data_AF-A0A9E0QST5-F1
#
_entry.id   AF-A0A9E0QST5-F1
#
_cell.length_a   1.000
_cell.length_b   1.000
_cell.length_c   1.000
_cell.angle_alpha   90.00
_cell.angle_beta   90.00
_cell.angle_gamma   90.00
#
_symmetry.space_group_name_H-M   'P 1'
#
loop_
_entity.id
_entity.type
_entity.pdbx_description
1 polymer ?
#
loop_
_entity_poly.entity_id
_entity_poly.type
_entity_poly.pdbx_seq_one_letter_code
_entity_poly.pdbx_strand_id
1 'polypeptide(L)'
;MTRKGMMLAVLVLAGCTAFGPQMVARLGSDPVLSGGRYDSGGGLTVAADIREAQGRVLLCGVWAQSHQQSVLTKGKAVDVMGTGAVFLDGAALARGLVFMREVPPARDYGGQEAGCVLTERVWKAGYATAAPVIRLPRQVVHVEGDLGHFVVTFRQTGPGAGEPKAVQ
;
A
#
# COMPACT_ATOMS: atom_id res chain seq x y z
N MET A 1 -50.10 -37.71 -28.89
CA MET A 1 -49.20 -38.02 -27.75
C MET A 1 -47.76 -37.84 -28.19
N THR A 2 -47.07 -36.79 -27.71
CA THR A 2 -45.61 -36.69 -27.56
C THR A 2 -45.30 -35.25 -27.10
N ARG A 3 -44.93 -35.06 -25.82
CA ARG A 3 -44.50 -33.77 -25.28
C ARG A 3 -43.02 -33.89 -24.97
N LYS A 4 -42.18 -33.24 -25.78
CA LYS A 4 -40.72 -33.14 -25.59
C LYS A 4 -40.44 -32.30 -24.34
N GLY A 5 -39.88 -32.92 -23.31
CA GLY A 5 -39.35 -32.22 -22.13
C GLY A 5 -38.02 -31.57 -22.49
N MET A 6 -37.98 -30.25 -22.50
CA MET A 6 -36.77 -29.45 -22.68
C MET A 6 -36.20 -29.16 -21.29
N MET A 7 -35.14 -29.88 -20.89
CA MET A 7 -34.38 -29.57 -19.68
C MET A 7 -33.51 -28.34 -19.94
N LEU A 8 -33.84 -27.22 -19.28
CA LEU A 8 -32.94 -26.07 -19.14
C LEU A 8 -31.97 -26.36 -17.99
N ALA A 9 -30.70 -26.58 -18.31
CA ALA A 9 -29.62 -26.61 -17.33
C ALA A 9 -29.17 -25.18 -17.04
N VAL A 10 -29.47 -24.67 -15.83
CA VAL A 10 -28.99 -23.37 -15.35
C VAL A 10 -27.61 -23.58 -14.73
N LEU A 11 -26.56 -23.17 -15.44
CA LEU A 11 -25.21 -23.03 -14.91
C LEU A 11 -25.12 -21.71 -14.13
N VAL A 12 -25.17 -21.79 -12.80
CA VAL A 12 -24.89 -20.65 -11.91
C VAL A 12 -23.38 -20.45 -11.86
N LEU A 13 -22.88 -19.43 -12.55
CA LEU A 13 -21.50 -18.95 -12.41
C LEU A 13 -21.39 -18.23 -11.06
N ALA A 14 -20.93 -18.95 -10.02
CA ALA A 14 -20.47 -18.34 -8.79
C ALA A 14 -19.16 -17.60 -9.08
N GLY A 15 -19.25 -16.27 -9.23
CA GLY A 15 -18.08 -15.42 -9.37
C GLY A 15 -17.20 -15.48 -8.12
N CYS A 16 -15.97 -15.97 -8.27
CA CYS A 16 -14.94 -15.87 -7.24
C CYS A 16 -14.52 -14.41 -7.06
N THR A 17 -15.21 -13.66 -6.20
CA THR A 17 -14.63 -12.43 -5.67
C THR A 17 -13.63 -12.84 -4.59
N ALA A 18 -12.37 -13.05 -4.98
CA ALA A 18 -11.29 -13.31 -4.03
C ALA A 18 -10.92 -12.02 -3.28
N PHE A 19 -11.81 -11.55 -2.40
CA PHE A 19 -11.44 -10.69 -1.29
C PHE A 19 -10.90 -11.62 -0.20
N GLY A 20 -9.59 -11.83 -0.20
CA GLY A 20 -8.93 -12.60 0.86
C GLY A 20 -9.20 -11.97 2.23
N PRO A 21 -9.19 -12.75 3.33
CA PRO A 21 -9.40 -12.22 4.66
C PRO A 21 -8.41 -11.07 4.91
N GLN A 22 -8.93 -9.91 5.32
CA GLN A 22 -8.09 -8.81 5.77
C GLN A 22 -7.36 -9.28 7.04
N MET A 23 -6.11 -9.72 6.85
CA MET A 23 -5.28 -10.15 7.96
C MET A 23 -4.73 -8.90 8.64
N VAL A 24 -4.73 -8.90 9.97
CA VAL A 24 -4.09 -7.86 10.76
C VAL A 24 -2.98 -8.48 11.58
N ALA A 25 -1.86 -7.77 11.70
CA ALA A 25 -0.76 -8.14 12.56
C ALA A 25 -0.02 -6.89 13.03
N ARG A 26 0.65 -6.96 14.18
CA ARG A 26 1.55 -5.88 14.59
C ARG A 26 2.85 -5.95 13.81
N LEU A 27 3.33 -4.81 13.34
CA LEU A 27 4.69 -4.66 12.82
C LEU A 27 5.72 -5.07 13.89
N GLY A 28 6.87 -5.56 13.43
CA GLY A 28 8.05 -5.80 14.24
C GLY A 28 8.59 -4.50 14.84
N SER A 29 9.69 -4.60 15.58
CA SER A 29 10.31 -3.46 16.24
C SER A 29 11.07 -2.53 15.28
N ASP A 30 11.46 -3.02 14.10
CA ASP A 30 12.27 -2.28 13.12
C ASP A 30 11.73 -2.53 11.71
N PRO A 31 10.52 -2.03 11.37
CA PRO A 31 9.95 -2.22 10.06
C PRO A 31 10.69 -1.41 9.00
N VAL A 32 10.73 -1.93 7.76
CA VAL A 32 11.32 -1.16 6.65
C VAL A 32 10.51 0.10 6.42
N LEU A 33 11.18 1.24 6.45
CA LEU A 33 10.58 2.54 6.19
C LEU A 33 10.90 3.05 4.78
N SER A 34 9.90 3.64 4.14
CA SER A 34 10.06 4.45 2.95
C SER A 34 9.03 5.57 2.94
N GLY A 35 8.92 6.29 1.82
CA GLY A 35 7.99 7.40 1.72
C GLY A 35 8.40 8.42 0.68
N GLY A 36 7.78 9.58 0.76
CA GLY A 36 8.17 10.70 -0.07
C GLY A 36 7.48 11.99 0.32
N ARG A 37 7.71 13.01 -0.49
CA ARG A 37 7.21 14.37 -0.25
C ARG A 37 6.41 14.87 -1.44
N TYR A 38 5.44 15.74 -1.14
CA TYR A 38 4.75 16.55 -2.14
C TYR A 38 5.53 17.85 -2.33
N ASP A 39 5.64 18.34 -3.56
CA ASP A 39 6.24 19.66 -3.84
C ASP A 39 5.43 20.83 -3.24
N SER A 40 4.13 20.62 -2.97
CA SER A 40 3.28 21.53 -2.19
C SER A 40 3.57 21.53 -0.68
N GLY A 41 4.44 20.64 -0.18
CA GLY A 41 4.72 20.44 1.24
C GLY A 41 3.96 19.25 1.86
N GLY A 42 4.49 18.76 2.98
CA GLY A 42 4.07 17.50 3.61
C GLY A 42 4.62 16.27 2.87
N GLY A 43 4.27 15.08 3.35
CA GLY A 43 4.77 13.83 2.81
C GLY A 43 4.05 12.61 3.35
N LEU A 44 4.47 11.46 2.83
CA LEU A 44 4.01 10.14 3.23
C LEU A 44 5.15 9.35 3.84
N THR A 45 4.82 8.51 4.81
CA THR A 45 5.70 7.45 5.29
C THR A 45 4.96 6.13 5.13
N VAL A 46 5.67 5.09 4.67
CA VAL A 46 5.18 3.71 4.59
C VAL A 46 6.12 2.85 5.43
N ALA A 47 5.56 2.03 6.30
CA ALA A 47 6.29 1.05 7.09
C ALA A 47 5.79 -0.35 6.74
N ALA A 48 6.69 -1.28 6.46
CA ALA A 48 6.32 -2.63 6.06
C ALA A 48 7.24 -3.71 6.64
N ASP A 49 6.65 -4.86 6.92
CA ASP A 49 7.31 -6.09 7.33
C ASP A 49 6.85 -7.27 6.50
N ILE A 50 7.71 -8.27 6.42
CA ILE A 50 7.36 -9.59 5.93
C ILE A 50 7.50 -10.63 7.05
N ARG A 51 6.62 -11.63 7.04
CA ARG A 51 6.72 -12.80 7.91
C ARG A 51 6.18 -14.04 7.22
N GLU A 52 6.47 -15.19 7.80
CA GLU A 52 5.89 -16.45 7.36
C GLU A 52 4.43 -16.55 7.81
N ALA A 53 3.57 -16.97 6.90
CA ALA A 53 2.25 -17.50 7.23
C ALA A 53 1.86 -18.54 6.18
N GLN A 54 1.43 -19.72 6.61
CA GLN A 54 0.89 -20.77 5.73
C GLN A 54 1.86 -21.19 4.60
N GLY A 55 3.15 -21.24 4.89
CA GLY A 55 4.24 -21.54 3.94
C GLY A 55 4.55 -20.41 2.96
N ARG A 56 3.98 -19.22 3.14
CA ARG A 56 4.05 -18.09 2.20
C ARG A 56 4.48 -16.81 2.90
N VAL A 57 4.86 -15.82 2.10
CA VAL A 57 5.19 -14.48 2.58
C VAL A 57 3.89 -13.73 2.85
N LEU A 58 3.68 -13.38 4.12
CA LEU A 58 2.69 -12.40 4.56
C LEU A 58 3.36 -11.02 4.58
N LEU A 59 2.85 -10.10 3.76
CA LEU A 59 3.28 -8.70 3.75
C LEU A 59 2.33 -7.87 4.60
N CYS A 60 2.84 -7.19 5.62
CA CYS A 60 2.09 -6.32 6.50
C CYS A 60 2.62 -4.89 6.38
N GLY A 61 1.73 -3.89 6.38
CA GLY A 61 2.16 -2.51 6.40
C GLY A 61 1.14 -1.51 6.92
N VAL A 62 1.67 -0.34 7.26
CA VAL A 62 0.92 0.89 7.54
C VAL A 62 1.48 2.02 6.71
N TRP A 63 0.69 3.08 6.57
CA TRP A 63 1.15 4.34 6.02
C TRP A 63 0.64 5.51 6.85
N ALA A 64 1.34 6.63 6.76
CA ALA A 64 0.97 7.87 7.41
C ALA A 64 1.19 9.04 6.47
N GLN A 65 0.49 10.15 6.72
CA GLN A 65 0.61 11.41 5.99
C GLN A 65 0.81 12.57 6.95
N SER A 66 1.67 13.53 6.61
CA SER A 66 1.99 14.66 7.51
C SER A 66 0.75 15.40 8.00
N HIS A 67 0.74 15.84 9.26
CA HIS A 67 -0.33 16.70 9.78
C HIS A 67 -0.39 18.06 9.06
N GLN A 68 0.75 18.59 8.65
CA GLN A 68 0.85 19.85 7.89
C GLN A 68 0.72 19.61 6.38
N GLN A 69 -0.37 18.94 5.99
CA GLN A 69 -0.66 18.69 4.59
C GLN A 69 -1.44 19.87 3.97
N SER A 70 -1.07 20.28 2.76
CA SER A 70 -1.86 21.23 1.99
C SER A 70 -3.28 20.68 1.76
N VAL A 71 -4.30 21.54 1.81
CA VAL A 71 -5.68 21.20 1.48
C VAL A 71 -5.77 20.56 0.09
N LEU A 72 -4.91 20.97 -0.83
CA LEU A 72 -4.83 20.49 -2.23
C LEU A 72 -4.40 19.01 -2.34
N THR A 73 -3.82 18.46 -1.28
CA THR A 73 -3.35 17.06 -1.22
C THR A 73 -4.20 16.18 -0.31
N LYS A 74 -5.32 16.69 0.22
CA LYS A 74 -6.24 15.91 1.05
C LYS A 74 -6.80 14.74 0.24
N GLY A 75 -6.65 13.52 0.77
CA GLY A 75 -7.10 12.29 0.11
C GLY A 75 -6.19 11.76 -1.00
N LYS A 76 -5.13 12.50 -1.37
CA LYS A 76 -4.20 12.10 -2.44
C LYS A 76 -3.20 11.02 -2.05
N ALA A 77 -3.05 10.77 -0.75
CA ALA A 77 -2.24 9.66 -0.27
C ALA A 77 -2.71 8.31 -0.83
N VAL A 78 -4.02 8.10 -0.95
CA VAL A 78 -4.59 6.85 -1.48
C VAL A 78 -4.18 6.62 -2.93
N ASP A 79 -4.11 7.67 -3.75
CA ASP A 79 -3.65 7.59 -5.15
C ASP A 79 -2.18 7.14 -5.22
N VAL A 80 -1.33 7.72 -4.38
CA VAL A 80 0.10 7.34 -4.27
C VAL A 80 0.25 5.90 -3.78
N MET A 81 -0.53 5.50 -2.77
CA MET A 81 -0.53 4.13 -2.27
C MET A 81 -1.05 3.13 -3.32
N GLY A 82 -2.05 3.51 -4.12
CA GLY A 82 -2.62 2.69 -5.19
C GLY A 82 -1.63 2.32 -6.31
N THR A 83 -0.65 3.18 -6.57
CA THR A 83 0.41 2.93 -7.57
C THR A 83 1.70 2.38 -6.95
N GLY A 84 1.78 2.31 -5.62
CA GLY A 84 2.91 1.76 -4.89
C GLY A 84 3.06 0.25 -5.04
N ALA A 85 4.26 -0.25 -4.76
CA ALA A 85 4.55 -1.68 -4.74
C ALA A 85 5.63 -2.03 -3.73
N VAL A 86 5.60 -3.27 -3.24
CA VAL A 86 6.64 -3.85 -2.37
C VAL A 86 7.30 -5.00 -3.11
N PHE A 87 8.63 -5.02 -3.09
CA PHE A 87 9.46 -6.01 -3.75
C PHE A 87 10.30 -6.79 -2.75
N LEU A 88 10.60 -8.05 -3.07
CA LEU A 88 11.57 -8.87 -2.36
C LEU A 88 12.37 -9.65 -3.41
N ASP A 89 13.70 -9.61 -3.33
CA ASP A 89 14.61 -10.15 -4.35
C ASP A 89 14.30 -9.68 -5.79
N GLY A 90 13.87 -8.42 -5.95
CA GLY A 90 13.50 -7.86 -7.25
C GLY A 90 12.14 -8.32 -7.81
N ALA A 91 11.44 -9.25 -7.15
CA ALA A 91 10.08 -9.66 -7.50
C ALA A 91 9.04 -8.90 -6.68
N ALA A 92 7.94 -8.49 -7.30
CA ALA A 92 6.86 -7.81 -6.58
C ALA A 92 6.11 -8.80 -5.66
N LEU A 93 6.04 -8.48 -4.37
CA LEU A 93 5.19 -9.15 -3.39
C LEU A 93 3.75 -8.65 -3.47
N ALA A 94 3.58 -7.34 -3.65
CA ALA A 94 2.28 -6.70 -3.82
C ALA A 94 2.41 -5.46 -4.71
N ARG A 95 1.32 -5.16 -5.43
CA ARG A 95 1.11 -3.92 -6.19
C ARG A 95 -0.22 -3.33 -5.73
N GLY A 96 -0.25 -2.02 -5.56
CA GLY A 96 -1.33 -1.35 -4.85
C GLY A 96 -1.24 -1.63 -3.35
N LEU A 97 -0.91 -0.59 -2.60
CA LEU A 97 -0.65 -0.67 -1.15
C LEU A 97 -1.84 -0.16 -0.32
N VAL A 98 -3.01 0.00 -0.94
CA VAL A 98 -4.24 0.49 -0.30
C VAL A 98 -4.82 -0.47 0.75
N PHE A 99 -4.34 -1.71 0.81
CA PHE A 99 -4.67 -2.65 1.90
C PHE A 99 -3.97 -2.28 3.21
N MET A 100 -2.92 -1.45 3.16
CA MET A 100 -2.20 -1.00 4.34
C MET A 100 -3.04 0.01 5.11
N ARG A 101 -2.97 -0.06 6.44
CA ARG A 101 -3.75 0.79 7.34
C ARG A 101 -3.14 2.19 7.40
N GLU A 102 -3.97 3.23 7.32
CA GLU A 102 -3.55 4.59 7.65
C GLU A 102 -3.39 4.71 9.18
N VAL A 103 -2.28 5.27 9.64
CA VAL A 103 -2.01 5.55 11.05
C VAL A 103 -1.55 7.00 11.23
N PRO A 104 -1.67 7.57 12.45
CA PRO A 104 -1.10 8.89 12.73
C PRO A 104 0.41 8.93 12.46
N PRO A 105 0.94 10.07 11.97
CA PRO A 105 2.38 10.29 11.86
C PRO A 105 3.13 10.05 13.17
N ALA A 106 4.20 9.28 13.07
CA ALA A 106 5.09 8.98 14.17
C ALA A 106 6.55 9.01 13.72
N ARG A 107 7.47 9.11 14.70
CA ARG A 107 8.91 8.91 14.47
C ARG A 107 9.27 7.43 14.31
N ASP A 108 8.46 6.56 14.91
CA ASP A 108 8.62 5.10 14.91
C ASP A 108 7.25 4.46 14.62
N TYR A 109 7.27 3.42 13.78
CA TYR A 109 6.09 2.65 13.36
C TYR A 109 6.12 1.21 13.89
N GLY A 110 7.13 0.83 14.67
CA GLY A 110 7.21 -0.47 15.29
C GLY A 110 6.00 -0.79 16.16
N GLY A 111 5.54 -2.03 16.12
CA GLY A 111 4.38 -2.49 16.91
C GLY A 111 3.02 -1.96 16.45
N GLN A 112 2.95 -1.10 15.43
CA GLN A 112 1.69 -0.63 14.87
C GLN A 112 0.88 -1.81 14.32
N GLU A 113 -0.42 -1.82 14.59
CA GLU A 113 -1.32 -2.76 13.92
C GLU A 113 -1.39 -2.42 12.42
N ALA A 114 -1.08 -3.40 11.59
CA ALA A 114 -0.92 -3.27 10.16
C ALA A 114 -1.98 -4.07 9.40
N GLY A 115 -2.34 -3.56 8.23
CA GLY A 115 -3.07 -4.34 7.23
C GLY A 115 -2.10 -5.28 6.53
N CYS A 116 -2.49 -6.54 6.37
CA CYS A 116 -1.66 -7.58 5.80
C CYS A 116 -2.33 -8.28 4.61
N VAL A 117 -1.49 -8.72 3.68
CA VAL A 117 -1.89 -9.55 2.54
C VAL A 117 -0.99 -10.77 2.45
N LEU A 118 -1.60 -11.94 2.31
CA LEU A 118 -0.88 -13.18 2.02
C LEU A 118 -0.52 -13.18 0.53
N THR A 119 0.76 -13.32 0.22
CA THR A 119 1.23 -13.28 -1.17
C THR A 119 1.38 -14.69 -1.73
N GLU A 120 1.47 -14.78 -3.05
CA GLU A 120 1.76 -16.07 -3.71
C GLU A 120 3.21 -16.54 -3.51
N ARG A 121 4.10 -15.70 -2.96
CA ARG A 121 5.51 -16.03 -2.78
C ARG A 121 5.67 -17.06 -1.67
N VAL A 122 6.25 -18.22 -2.01
CA VAL A 122 6.65 -19.24 -1.04
C VAL A 122 7.70 -18.67 -0.09
N TRP A 123 7.54 -18.95 1.21
CA TRP A 123 8.47 -18.53 2.24
C TRP A 123 9.81 -19.29 2.11
N LYS A 124 10.91 -18.59 2.41
CA LYS A 124 12.26 -19.17 2.49
C LYS A 124 12.89 -18.71 3.80
N ALA A 125 13.69 -19.57 4.43
CA ALA A 125 14.34 -19.23 5.70
C ALA A 125 15.14 -17.92 5.64
N GLY A 126 15.80 -17.64 4.50
CA GLY A 126 16.54 -16.39 4.28
C GLY A 126 15.67 -15.12 4.25
N TYR A 127 14.34 -15.22 4.16
CA TYR A 127 13.43 -14.07 4.19
C TYR A 127 13.18 -13.54 5.58
N ALA A 128 13.50 -14.30 6.63
CA ALA A 128 13.37 -13.83 8.00
C ALA A 128 14.24 -12.60 8.32
N THR A 129 15.33 -12.40 7.58
CA THR A 129 16.25 -11.26 7.74
C THR A 129 16.32 -10.38 6.49
N ALA A 130 15.51 -10.66 5.47
CA ALA A 130 15.50 -9.88 4.24
C ALA A 130 14.64 -8.62 4.40
N ALA A 131 15.19 -7.48 3.99
CA ALA A 131 14.45 -6.23 3.94
C ALA A 131 13.68 -6.13 2.61
N PRO A 132 12.33 -6.08 2.61
CA PRO A 132 11.59 -5.75 1.40
C PRO A 132 11.92 -4.33 0.92
N VAL A 133 11.72 -4.05 -0.36
CA VAL A 133 11.92 -2.73 -0.96
C VAL A 133 10.57 -2.13 -1.32
N ILE A 134 10.23 -1.01 -0.69
CA ILE A 134 9.03 -0.24 -1.01
C ILE A 134 9.36 0.73 -2.17
N ARG A 135 8.53 0.75 -3.20
CA ARG A 135 8.63 1.71 -4.32
C ARG A 135 7.33 2.47 -4.46
N LEU A 136 7.45 3.80 -4.47
CA LEU A 136 6.35 4.74 -4.67
C LEU A 136 6.67 5.58 -5.90
N PRO A 137 6.05 5.33 -7.06
CA PRO A 137 6.35 6.07 -8.28
C PRO A 137 6.17 7.58 -8.11
N ARG A 138 7.02 8.36 -8.77
CA ARG A 138 6.76 9.79 -8.99
C ARG A 138 5.46 9.93 -9.78
N GLN A 139 4.55 10.77 -9.31
CA GLN A 139 3.28 10.99 -9.99
C GLN A 139 2.70 12.36 -9.68
N VAL A 140 1.92 12.88 -10.64
CA VAL A 140 1.08 14.06 -10.45
C VAL A 140 -0.16 13.62 -9.68
N VAL A 141 -0.42 14.25 -8.54
CA VAL A 141 -1.54 13.88 -7.65
C VAL A 141 -2.67 14.89 -7.66
N HIS A 142 -2.39 16.12 -8.07
CA HIS A 142 -3.38 17.18 -8.19
C HIS A 142 -3.02 18.11 -9.36
N VAL A 143 -4.04 18.56 -10.07
CA VAL A 143 -3.97 19.56 -11.12
C VAL A 143 -5.13 20.52 -10.87
N GLU A 144 -4.86 21.81 -10.74
CA GLU A 144 -5.87 22.85 -10.58
C GLU A 144 -5.94 23.74 -11.83
N GLY A 145 -7.17 24.02 -12.26
CA GLY A 145 -7.48 24.79 -13.47
C GLY A 145 -7.42 23.97 -14.77
N ASP A 146 -8.22 24.36 -15.75
CA ASP A 146 -8.39 23.64 -17.02
C ASP A 146 -7.10 23.58 -17.88
N LEU A 147 -6.12 24.43 -17.56
CA LEU A 147 -4.81 24.51 -18.22
C LEU A 147 -3.63 24.12 -17.29
N GLY A 148 -3.89 23.57 -16.10
CA GLY A 148 -2.85 23.08 -15.19
C GLY A 148 -2.00 24.19 -14.55
N HIS A 149 -2.65 25.28 -14.12
CA HIS A 149 -1.97 26.42 -13.50
C HIS A 149 -1.30 26.07 -12.15
N PHE A 150 -1.73 25.00 -11.50
CA PHE A 150 -1.06 24.46 -10.32
C PHE A 150 -1.03 22.92 -10.39
N VAL A 151 0.17 22.34 -10.33
CA VAL A 151 0.39 20.90 -10.39
C VAL A 151 1.13 20.47 -9.15
N VAL A 152 0.58 19.50 -8.43
CA VAL A 152 1.24 18.90 -7.27
C VAL A 152 1.81 17.54 -7.64
N THR A 153 3.10 17.37 -7.39
CA THR A 153 3.84 16.14 -7.68
C THR A 153 4.32 15.47 -6.40
N PHE A 154 4.09 14.16 -6.29
CA PHE A 154 4.73 13.32 -5.28
C PHE A 154 6.07 12.79 -5.78
N ARG A 155 7.09 12.78 -4.91
CA ARG A 155 8.40 12.19 -5.18
C ARG A 155 8.83 11.29 -4.02
N GLN A 156 9.25 10.06 -4.31
CA GLN A 156 9.85 9.18 -3.31
C GLN A 156 11.22 9.73 -2.89
N THR A 157 11.33 10.13 -1.63
CA THR A 157 12.54 10.75 -1.05
C THR A 157 12.91 10.16 0.31
N GLY A 158 12.24 9.08 0.72
CA GLY A 158 12.27 8.55 2.09
C GLY A 158 11.08 9.02 2.93
N PRO A 159 10.98 8.56 4.19
CA PRO A 159 9.86 8.89 5.09
C PRO A 159 9.58 10.40 5.18
N GLY A 160 8.32 10.80 5.04
CA GLY A 160 7.92 12.22 5.01
C GLY A 160 6.79 12.61 5.97
N ALA A 161 6.09 11.66 6.60
CA ALA A 161 4.93 11.97 7.43
C ALA A 161 5.29 12.62 8.78
N GLY A 162 6.46 12.32 9.35
CA GLY A 162 6.87 12.76 10.69
C GLY A 162 7.86 13.92 10.75
N GLU A 163 8.28 14.47 9.60
CA GLU A 163 9.28 15.53 9.55
C GLU A 163 8.63 16.93 9.50
N PRO A 164 9.15 17.92 10.25
CA PRO A 164 8.74 19.31 10.09
C PRO A 164 9.03 19.82 8.67
N LYS A 165 8.26 20.81 8.20
CA LYS A 165 8.49 21.48 6.90
C LYS A 165 9.96 21.91 6.79
N ALA A 166 10.64 21.50 5.72
CA ALA A 166 11.94 22.09 5.37
C ALA A 166 11.71 23.59 5.11
N VAL A 167 12.29 24.43 5.95
CA VAL A 167 12.32 25.88 5.74
C VAL A 167 13.23 26.12 4.53
N GLN A 168 12.66 26.70 3.47
CA GLN A 168 13.42 27.28 2.36
C GLN A 168 13.77 28.72 2.73
#